data_AF-A0A0F9IMA0-F1
#
_entry.id   AF-A0A0F9IMA0-F1
#
_cell.length_a   1.000
_cell.length_b   1.000
_cell.length_c   1.000
_cell.angle_alpha   90.00
_cell.angle_beta   90.00
_cell.angle_gamma   90.00
#
_symmetry.space_group_name_H-M   'P 1'
#
loop_
_entity.id
_entity.type
_entity.pdbx_description
1 polymer ?
#
loop_
_entity_poly.entity_id
_entity_poly.type
_entity_poly.pdbx_seq_one_letter_code
_entity_poly.pdbx_strand_id
1 'polypeptide(L)' 'MPKMRVVTVTEWGPDGVQVTYQVCKPVAGYSTNYTEMATPENTKEFKRLTALRVRDIIDMICKAVA' A
#
# COMPACT_ATOMS: atom_id res chain seq x y z
N MET A 1 -15.26 -6.21 3.59
CA MET A 1 -13.78 -6.17 3.57
C MET A 1 -13.34 -4.79 4.01
N PRO A 2 -12.31 -4.68 4.86
CA PRO A 2 -11.70 -3.39 5.17
C PRO A 2 -11.09 -2.79 3.89
N LYS A 3 -11.12 -1.46 3.80
CA LYS A 3 -10.62 -0.70 2.64
C LYS A 3 -9.45 0.16 3.08
N MET A 4 -8.43 0.22 2.23
CA MET A 4 -7.29 1.11 2.40
C MET A 4 -7.27 2.16 1.30
N ARG A 5 -6.82 3.37 1.65
CA ARG A 5 -6.58 4.47 0.72
C ARG A 5 -5.08 4.71 0.62
N VAL A 6 -4.58 4.85 -0.60
CA VAL A 6 -3.23 5.36 -0.83
C VAL A 6 -3.16 6.82 -0.40
N VAL A 7 -2.29 7.12 0.57
CA VAL A 7 -2.09 8.47 1.11
C VAL A 7 -0.85 9.10 0.51
N THR A 8 0.21 8.31 0.32
CA THR A 8 1.49 8.78 -0.19
C THR A 8 2.06 7.76 -1.16
N VAL A 9 2.59 8.25 -2.28
CA VAL A 9 3.43 7.50 -3.21
C VAL A 9 4.73 8.27 -3.31
N THR A 10 5.84 7.65 -2.90
CA THR A 10 7.18 8.24 -2.93
C THR A 10 8.04 7.40 -3.86
N GLU A 11 8.57 8.02 -4.90
CA GLU A 11 9.52 7.40 -5.82
C GLU A 11 10.93 7.91 -5.50
N TRP A 12 11.88 6.99 -5.34
CA TRP A 12 13.29 7.30 -5.11
C TRP A 12 14.06 7.24 -6.43
N GLY A 13 13.61 7.98 -7.43
CA GLY A 13 14.16 7.90 -8.79
C GLY A 13 13.93 6.51 -9.41
N PRO A 14 14.90 5.97 -10.18
CA PRO A 14 14.75 4.65 -10.78
C PRO A 14 14.89 3.50 -9.77
N ASP A 15 15.26 3.78 -8.52
CA ASP A 15 15.79 2.77 -7.59
C ASP A 15 14.72 2.15 -6.67
N GLY A 16 13.54 2.76 -6.56
CA GLY A 16 12.48 2.19 -5.75
C GLY A 16 11.22 3.05 -5.65
N VAL A 17 10.14 2.40 -5.25
CA VAL A 17 8.86 3.03 -4.95
C VAL A 17 8.40 2.60 -3.58
N GLN A 18 7.91 3.56 -2.80
CA GLN A 18 7.30 3.36 -1.51
C GLN A 18 5.87 3.89 -1.54
N VAL A 19 4.91 3.09 -1.10
CA VAL A 19 3.50 3.46 -1.05
C VAL A 19 2.99 3.32 0.38
N THR A 20 2.39 4.39 0.90
CA THR A 20 1.77 4.40 2.23
C THR A 20 0.26 4.42 2.10
N TYR A 21 -0.38 3.51 2.82
CA TYR A 21 -1.81 3.28 2.86
C TYR A 21 -2.38 3.60 4.24
N GLN A 22 -3.64 4.06 4.25
CA GLN A 22 -4.40 4.31 5.46
C GLN A 22 -5.75 3.62 5.39
N VAL A 23 -6.17 3.01 6.49
CA VAL A 23 -7.46 2.32 6.59
C VAL A 23 -8.60 3.36 6.56
N CYS A 24 -9.54 3.21 5.61
CA CYS A 24 -10.66 4.15 5.40
C CYS A 24 -11.71 4.13 6.53
N LYS A 25 -11.83 3.00 7.24
CA LYS A 25 -12.71 2.84 8.41
C LYS A 25 -11.94 2.05 9.45
N PRO A 26 -11.44 2.68 10.52
CA PRO A 26 -10.78 1.94 11.58
C PRO A 26 -11.79 0.94 12.17
N VAL A 27 -11.55 -0.34 11.91
CA VAL A 27 -12.20 -1.41 12.65
C VAL A 27 -11.44 -1.52 13.96
N ALA A 28 -12.09 -1.86 15.08
CA ALA A 28 -11.40 -2.01 16.37
C ALA A 28 -10.16 -2.92 16.19
N GLY A 29 -8.97 -2.40 16.49
CA GLY A 29 -7.68 -3.09 16.30
C GLY A 29 -6.94 -2.83 14.97
N TYR A 30 -7.55 -2.12 14.01
CA TYR A 30 -6.96 -1.81 12.70
C TYR A 30 -6.84 -0.30 12.49
N SER A 31 -5.89 0.32 13.20
CA SER A 31 -5.57 1.73 13.06
C SER A 31 -4.07 1.89 13.07
N THR A 32 -3.44 1.69 11.92
CA THR A 32 -2.02 1.98 11.76
C THR A 32 -1.74 2.04 10.28
N ASN A 33 -1.10 3.10 9.82
CA ASN A 33 -0.77 3.22 8.40
C ASN A 33 0.09 2.02 7.97
N TYR A 34 -0.17 1.50 6.79
CA TYR A 34 0.59 0.39 6.21
C TYR A 34 1.51 0.92 5.13
N THR A 35 2.74 0.42 5.03
CA THR A 35 3.69 0.87 4.02
C THR A 35 4.25 -0.33 3.27
N GLU A 36 4.25 -0.25 1.95
CA GLU A 36 4.88 -1.22 1.06
C GLU A 36 6.00 -0.54 0.29
N MET A 37 7.07 -1.28 0.01
CA MET A 37 8.20 -0.80 -0.78
C MET A 37 8.65 -1.89 -1.75
N ALA A 38 9.08 -1.48 -2.94
CA ALA A 38 9.67 -2.39 -3.92
C ALA A 38 10.81 -1.70 -4.68
N THR A 39 11.87 -2.46 -4.93
CA THR A 39 12.95 -2.12 -5.87
C THR A 39 12.64 -2.69 -7.26
N PRO A 40 13.24 -2.15 -8.35
CA PRO A 40 13.06 -2.67 -9.71
C PRO A 40 13.39 -4.15 -9.88
N GLU A 41 14.27 -4.70 -9.04
CA GLU A 41 14.64 -6.11 -9.01
C GLU A 41 13.42 -7.00 -8.76
N ASN A 42 12.50 -6.54 -7.91
CA ASN A 42 11.18 -7.16 -7.72
C ASN A 42 10.19 -6.59 -8.74
N THR A 43 10.42 -6.92 -10.01
CA THR A 43 9.68 -6.35 -11.16
C THR A 43 8.16 -6.43 -11.04
N LYS A 44 7.62 -7.46 -10.38
CA LYS A 44 6.17 -7.64 -10.18
C LYS A 44 5.62 -6.63 -9.17
N GLU A 45 6.23 -6.54 -7.99
CA GLU A 45 5.80 -5.60 -6.95
C GLU A 45 6.10 -4.16 -7.34
N PHE A 46 7.25 -3.91 -7.98
CA PHE A 46 7.61 -2.59 -8.48
C PHE A 46 6.58 -2.05 -9.47
N LYS A 47 6.18 -2.85 -10.47
CA LYS A 47 5.12 -2.49 -11.41
C LYS A 47 3.76 -2.29 -10.73
N ARG A 48 3.44 -3.12 -9.73
CA ARG A 48 2.19 -2.97 -8.97
C ARG A 48 2.16 -1.64 -8.23
N LEU A 49 3.23 -1.28 -7.52
CA LEU A 49 3.30 -0.08 -6.71
C LEU A 49 3.40 1.21 -7.54
N THR A 50 4.13 1.19 -8.66
CA THR A 50 4.21 2.35 -9.59
C THR A 50 2.89 2.62 -10.33
N ALA A 51 2.03 1.61 -10.47
CA ALA A 51 0.70 1.78 -11.05
C ALA A 51 -0.30 2.49 -10.11
N LEU A 52 0.00 2.57 -8.82
CA LEU A 52 -0.89 3.19 -7.84
C LEU A 52 -0.85 4.72 -7.90
N ARG A 53 -1.97 5.33 -7.53
CA ARG A 53 -2.13 6.78 -7.43
C ARG A 53 -2.66 7.17 -6.05
N VAL A 54 -2.28 8.37 -5.62
CA VAL A 54 -2.80 8.94 -4.37
C VAL A 54 -4.32 9.02 -4.47
N ARG A 55 -5.01 8.60 -3.40
CA ARG A 55 -6.48 8.41 -3.28
C ARG A 55 -7.05 7.14 -3.89
N ASP A 56 -6.25 6.28 -4.51
CA ASP A 56 -6.73 4.95 -4.91
C ASP A 56 -7.23 4.18 -3.69
N ILE A 57 -8.34 3.47 -3.87
CA ILE A 57 -8.96 2.64 -2.82
C ILE A 57 -8.73 1.19 -3.18
N ILE A 58 -8.12 0.47 -2.25
CA ILE A 58 -7.77 -0.93 -2.40
C ILE A 58 -8.54 -1.75 -1.37
N ASP A 59 -9.11 -2.87 -1.81
CA ASP A 59 -9.73 -3.84 -0.92
C ASP A 59 -8.65 -4.65 -0.20
N MET A 60 -8.74 -4.69 1.13
CA MET A 60 -7.75 -5.35 1.97
C MET A 60 -8.18 -6.80 2.23
N ILE A 61 -7.38 -7.75 1.72
CA ILE A 61 -7.52 -9.16 2.06
C ILE A 61 -6.78 -9.36 3.39
N CYS A 62 -7.51 -9.32 4.49
CA CYS A 62 -6.97 -9.67 5.80
C CYS A 62 -6.86 -11.19 5.89
N LYS A 63 -5.66 -11.71 6.13
CA LYS A 63 -5.54 -13.05 6.72
C LYS A 63 -5.67 -12.90 8.22
N ALA A 64 -6.57 -13.67 8.82
CA ALA A 64 -6.57 -13.82 10.28
C ALA A 64 -5.23 -14.42 10.68
N VAL A 65 -4.51 -13.76 11.58
CA VAL A 65 -3.35 -14.36 12.24
C VAL A 65 -3.92 -15.20 13.37
N ALA A 66 -3.84 -16.52 13.24
CA ALA A 66 -4.26 -17.49 14.24
C ALA A 66 -3.26 -17.57 15.40
#